data_AF-A0A7J4RFW7-F1
#
_entry.id   AF-A0A7J4RFW7-F1
#
_cell.length_a   1.000
_cell.length_b   1.000
_cell.length_c   1.000
_cell.angle_alpha   90.00
_cell.angle_beta   90.00
_cell.angle_gamma   90.00
#
_symmetry.space_group_name_H-M   'P 1'
#
loop_
_entity.id
_entity.type
_entity.pdbx_description
1 polymer ?
#
loop_
_entity_poly.entity_id
_entity_poly.type
_entity_poly.pdbx_seq_one_letter_code
_entity_poly.pdbx_strand_id
1 'polypeptide(L)'
;MNVSALDRMVIYDRSTGEQWLGFDPIYPVGNLSMGYGYVVWEAKDHYNPLSFTDKYGDWEIHQLHLATNYSEQLTSDTIDQVNPIALEGGLAYIEVEDDGEVTINVLTRGTELATYSSIVLQWSVLLLIALTFIYIMQRQDEVRSKNIIHDNALESE
;
A
#
# COMPACT_ATOMS: atom_id res chain seq x y z
N MET A 1 29.03 -12.48 -10.94
CA MET A 1 28.67 -11.26 -10.20
C MET A 1 28.99 -11.48 -8.73
N ASN A 2 29.64 -10.51 -8.08
CA ASN A 2 29.99 -10.59 -6.66
C ASN A 2 28.75 -10.23 -5.84
N VAL A 3 28.23 -11.17 -5.05
CA VAL A 3 26.95 -11.08 -4.32
C VAL A 3 27.08 -10.44 -2.93
N SER A 4 28.23 -9.83 -2.62
CA SER A 4 28.66 -9.58 -1.22
C SER A 4 28.45 -8.16 -0.68
N ALA A 5 27.93 -7.20 -1.44
CA ALA A 5 27.56 -5.90 -0.90
C ALA A 5 26.37 -5.30 -1.68
N LEU A 6 25.18 -5.45 -1.12
CA LEU A 6 24.05 -4.58 -1.45
C LEU A 6 24.12 -3.42 -0.46
N ASP A 7 23.99 -2.19 -0.95
CA ASP A 7 23.83 -1.01 -0.11
C ASP A 7 22.51 -1.13 0.66
N ARG A 8 22.55 -0.88 1.97
CA ARG A 8 21.43 -1.06 2.90
C ARG A 8 21.15 0.21 3.67
N MET A 9 19.89 0.42 4.00
CA MET A 9 19.46 1.57 4.79
C MET A 9 19.42 1.24 6.29
N VAL A 10 20.17 2.02 7.06
CA VAL A 10 20.11 2.04 8.53
C VAL A 10 19.75 3.45 8.96
N ILE A 11 18.71 3.59 9.80
CA ILE A 11 18.39 4.85 10.45
C ILE A 11 18.95 4.81 11.87
N TYR A 12 19.56 5.92 12.28
CA TYR A 12 20.21 6.08 13.57
C TYR A 12 19.64 7.29 14.31
N ASP A 13 19.04 7.04 15.48
CA ASP A 13 18.64 8.09 16.40
C ASP A 13 19.86 8.55 17.21
N ARG A 14 20.28 9.79 16.96
CA ARG A 14 21.46 10.39 17.60
C ARG A 14 21.24 10.76 19.07
N SER A 15 19.99 10.83 19.53
CA SER A 15 19.63 11.21 20.89
C SER A 15 19.56 10.00 21.81
N THR A 16 19.00 8.89 21.34
CA THR A 16 18.85 7.64 22.10
C THR A 16 19.99 6.65 21.83
N GLY A 17 20.63 6.75 20.67
CA GLY A 17 21.61 5.78 20.19
C GLY A 17 20.99 4.55 19.51
N GLU A 18 19.67 4.52 19.36
CA GLU A 18 18.96 3.41 18.72
C GLU A 18 19.20 3.37 17.21
N GLN A 19 19.22 2.15 16.67
CA GLN A 19 19.41 1.87 15.26
C GLN A 19 18.34 0.90 14.79
N TRP A 20 17.82 1.12 13.58
CA TRP A 20 16.94 0.15 12.94
C TRP A 20 17.13 0.14 11.43
N LEU A 21 16.67 -0.95 10.82
CA LEU A 21 16.64 -1.09 9.38
C LEU A 21 15.41 -0.35 8.85
N GLY A 22 15.63 0.65 8.01
CA GLY A 22 14.55 1.46 7.43
C GLY A 22 13.81 0.75 6.30
N PHE A 23 14.38 -0.35 5.78
CA PHE A 23 13.86 -1.15 4.68
C PHE A 23 14.36 -2.60 4.82
N ASP A 24 13.79 -3.53 4.04
CA ASP A 24 14.23 -4.92 4.07
C ASP A 24 15.70 -5.02 3.60
N PRO A 25 16.62 -5.53 4.44
CA PRO A 25 18.05 -5.57 4.12
C PRO A 25 18.43 -6.53 2.99
N ILE A 26 17.49 -7.34 2.49
CA ILE A 26 17.74 -8.23 1.34
C ILE A 26 17.72 -7.47 0.01
N TYR A 27 17.10 -6.29 -0.03
CA TYR A 27 16.95 -5.48 -1.24
C TYR A 27 17.96 -4.32 -1.26
N PRO A 28 18.49 -3.96 -2.44
CA PRO A 28 19.37 -2.81 -2.59
C PRO A 28 18.63 -1.51 -2.34
N VAL A 29 19.30 -0.59 -1.65
CA VAL A 29 18.88 0.81 -1.49
C VAL A 29 19.93 1.71 -2.13
N GLY A 30 19.49 2.72 -2.88
CA GLY A 30 20.35 3.71 -3.51
C GLY A 30 20.36 5.04 -2.76
N ASN A 31 20.21 6.13 -3.49
CA ASN A 31 20.16 7.48 -2.94
C ASN A 31 19.01 7.66 -1.93
N LEU A 32 19.26 8.52 -0.93
CA LEU A 32 18.29 8.86 0.10
C LEU A 32 18.28 10.35 0.38
N SER A 33 17.12 10.85 0.81
CA SER A 33 16.95 12.19 1.34
C SER A 33 16.10 12.17 2.59
N MET A 34 16.45 13.02 3.56
CA MET A 34 15.73 13.14 4.82
C MET A 34 15.39 14.61 5.04
N GLY A 35 14.13 14.91 5.31
CA GLY A 35 13.66 16.26 5.50
C GLY A 35 12.18 16.29 5.87
N TYR A 36 11.76 17.34 6.57
CA TYR A 36 10.34 17.62 6.84
C TYR A 36 9.57 16.48 7.51
N GLY A 37 10.23 15.66 8.33
CA GLY A 37 9.62 14.51 9.02
C GLY A 37 9.57 13.22 8.19
N TYR A 38 10.17 13.20 7.01
CA TYR A 38 10.20 12.05 6.11
C TYR A 38 11.63 11.61 5.81
N VAL A 39 11.76 10.32 5.53
CA VAL A 39 12.90 9.75 4.78
C VAL A 39 12.36 9.24 3.47
N VAL A 40 13.00 9.60 2.37
CA VAL A 40 12.69 9.11 1.02
C VAL A 40 13.94 8.45 0.45
N TRP A 41 13.78 7.33 -0.24
CA TRP A 41 14.89 6.58 -0.82
C TRP A 41 14.46 5.87 -2.09
N GLU A 42 15.43 5.53 -2.93
CA GLU A 42 15.22 4.62 -4.05
C GLU A 42 15.64 3.19 -3.65
N ALA A 43 14.89 2.18 -4.06
CA ALA A 43 15.22 0.77 -3.82
C ALA A 43 14.73 -0.13 -4.95
N LYS A 44 15.26 -1.35 -5.04
CA LYS A 44 14.73 -2.39 -5.94
C LYS A 44 13.97 -3.43 -5.13
N ASP A 45 12.71 -3.15 -4.86
CA ASP A 45 11.87 -4.08 -4.09
C ASP A 45 11.68 -5.39 -4.86
N HIS A 46 11.63 -6.51 -4.13
CA HIS A 46 11.55 -7.87 -4.70
C HIS A 46 12.69 -8.27 -5.65
N TYR A 47 13.77 -7.50 -5.76
CA TYR A 47 14.91 -7.84 -6.62
C TYR A 47 15.53 -9.17 -6.22
N ASN A 48 15.57 -10.10 -7.18
CA ASN A 48 16.21 -11.40 -7.01
C ASN A 48 17.34 -11.60 -8.04
N PRO A 49 18.61 -11.55 -7.64
CA PRO A 49 19.73 -11.70 -8.56
C PRO A 49 19.87 -13.12 -9.14
N LEU A 50 19.22 -14.11 -8.54
CA LEU A 50 19.23 -15.50 -9.00
C LEU A 50 18.04 -15.83 -9.93
N SER A 51 17.00 -15.00 -9.92
CA SER A 51 15.79 -15.17 -10.71
C SER A 51 15.26 -13.80 -11.13
N PHE A 52 15.95 -13.18 -12.08
CA PHE A 52 15.64 -11.84 -12.55
C PHE A 52 14.27 -11.77 -13.22
N THR A 53 13.53 -10.70 -12.93
CA THR A 53 12.29 -10.32 -13.61
C THR A 53 12.37 -8.83 -13.86
N ASP A 54 12.16 -8.39 -15.10
CA ASP A 54 12.35 -7.00 -15.51
C ASP A 54 11.59 -6.00 -14.61
N LYS A 55 10.38 -6.36 -14.18
CA LYS A 55 9.52 -5.61 -13.24
C LYS A 55 10.15 -5.28 -11.87
N TYR A 56 11.19 -5.99 -11.46
CA TYR A 56 11.88 -5.75 -10.18
C TYR A 56 13.31 -5.26 -10.39
N GLY A 57 13.65 -4.92 -11.64
CA GLY A 57 14.99 -4.55 -12.06
C GLY A 57 15.26 -3.06 -11.98
N ASP A 58 14.21 -2.25 -11.95
CA ASP A 58 14.18 -0.80 -11.87
C ASP A 58 14.26 -0.28 -10.42
N TRP A 59 14.71 0.96 -10.28
CA TRP A 59 14.70 1.69 -9.03
C TRP A 59 13.35 2.35 -8.79
N GLU A 60 12.81 2.15 -7.60
CA GLU A 60 11.50 2.66 -7.20
C GLU A 60 11.63 3.58 -5.99
N ILE A 61 10.82 4.63 -5.91
CA ILE A 61 10.82 5.58 -4.80
C ILE A 61 9.95 5.06 -3.67
N HIS A 62 10.51 5.11 -2.46
CA HIS A 62 9.83 4.80 -1.22
C HIS A 62 9.88 5.99 -0.26
N GLN A 63 8.95 6.03 0.68
CA GLN A 63 8.98 6.98 1.79
C GLN A 63 8.66 6.35 3.14
N LEU A 64 9.18 6.96 4.20
CA LEU A 64 8.90 6.65 5.60
C LEU A 64 8.55 7.95 6.32
N HIS A 65 7.38 7.99 6.95
CA HIS A 65 7.01 9.04 7.88
C HIS A 65 7.56 8.73 9.26
N LEU A 66 8.51 9.55 9.73
CA LEU A 66 9.26 9.28 10.96
C LEU A 66 8.37 9.30 12.21
N ALA A 67 7.37 10.18 12.26
CA ALA A 67 6.52 10.33 13.46
C ALA A 67 5.55 9.15 13.65
N THR A 68 5.05 8.54 12.57
CA THR A 68 4.10 7.42 12.63
C THR A 68 4.75 6.07 12.33
N ASN A 69 6.01 6.06 11.92
CA ASN A 69 6.72 4.89 11.42
C ASN A 69 5.96 4.16 10.29
N TYR A 70 5.26 4.93 9.44
CA TYR A 70 4.52 4.40 8.30
C TYR A 70 5.37 4.51 7.04
N SER A 71 5.61 3.39 6.38
CA SER A 71 6.37 3.32 5.12
C SER A 71 5.48 2.92 3.96
N GLU A 72 5.75 3.47 2.78
CA GLU A 72 5.07 3.08 1.54
C GLU A 72 5.99 3.21 0.32
N GLN A 73 5.69 2.42 -0.71
CA GLN A 73 6.24 2.57 -2.05
C GLN A 73 5.37 3.56 -2.83
N LEU A 74 6.00 4.51 -3.51
CA LEU A 74 5.32 5.64 -4.18
C LEU A 74 5.25 5.50 -5.69
N THR A 75 6.25 4.86 -6.30
CA THR A 75 6.29 4.53 -7.73
C THR A 75 6.26 3.00 -7.87
N SER A 76 5.70 2.49 -8.96
CA SER A 76 5.60 1.05 -9.22
C SER A 76 5.34 0.82 -10.70
N ASP A 77 6.38 0.86 -11.53
CA ASP A 77 6.26 0.67 -12.97
C ASP A 77 7.42 -0.15 -13.56
N THR A 78 8.07 0.37 -14.61
CA THR A 78 9.19 -0.28 -15.30
C THR A 78 10.25 0.74 -15.72
N ILE A 79 10.22 1.94 -15.13
CA ILE A 79 11.08 3.09 -15.45
C ILE A 79 11.96 3.34 -14.23
N ASP A 80 13.23 3.63 -14.41
CA ASP A 80 14.10 3.94 -13.27
C ASP A 80 13.71 5.30 -12.65
N GLN A 81 13.26 5.29 -11.38
CA GLN A 81 13.09 6.49 -10.57
C GLN A 81 14.20 6.62 -9.52
N VAL A 82 14.95 7.72 -9.59
CA VAL A 82 16.18 7.91 -8.82
C VAL A 82 16.33 9.30 -8.23
N ASN A 83 17.31 9.46 -7.34
CA ASN A 83 17.70 10.70 -6.65
C ASN A 83 16.53 11.43 -5.98
N PRO A 84 15.78 10.78 -5.07
CA PRO A 84 14.67 11.44 -4.41
C PRO A 84 15.16 12.55 -3.47
N ILE A 85 14.45 13.66 -3.44
CA ILE A 85 14.68 14.82 -2.58
C ILE A 85 13.41 15.10 -1.79
N ALA A 86 13.49 15.03 -0.45
CA ALA A 86 12.38 15.39 0.41
C ALA A 86 12.07 16.89 0.34
N LEU A 87 10.80 17.24 0.16
CA LEU A 87 10.28 18.61 0.14
C LEU A 87 9.24 18.80 1.26
N GLU A 88 8.98 20.05 1.66
CA GLU A 88 8.04 20.36 2.75
C GLU A 88 6.64 19.77 2.50
N GLY A 89 6.14 19.94 1.27
CA GLY A 89 4.84 19.44 0.85
C GLY A 89 4.92 18.22 -0.06
N GLY A 90 6.00 17.42 -0.05
CA GLY A 90 6.17 16.38 -1.05
C GLY A 90 7.56 15.75 -1.15
N LEU A 91 7.91 15.34 -2.37
CA LEU A 91 9.26 15.04 -2.80
C LEU A 91 9.42 15.31 -4.30
N ALA A 92 10.66 15.44 -4.75
CA ALA A 92 10.99 15.39 -6.16
C ALA A 92 11.90 14.20 -6.43
N TYR A 93 11.86 13.65 -7.65
CA TYR A 93 12.71 12.56 -8.09
C TYR A 93 12.94 12.66 -9.61
N ILE A 94 13.89 11.89 -10.11
CA ILE A 94 14.25 11.83 -11.52
C ILE A 94 13.72 10.53 -12.11
N GLU A 95 13.05 10.60 -13.25
CA GLU A 95 12.75 9.44 -14.10
C GLU A 95 13.79 9.37 -15.22
N VAL A 96 14.28 8.16 -15.49
CA VAL A 96 15.19 7.86 -16.60
C VAL A 96 14.53 6.80 -17.47
N GLU A 97 14.10 7.21 -18.66
CA GLU A 97 13.51 6.30 -19.64
C GLU A 97 14.56 5.45 -20.36
N ASP A 98 14.12 4.37 -21.01
CA ASP A 98 14.98 3.43 -21.74
C ASP A 98 15.80 4.09 -22.87
N ASP A 99 15.31 5.20 -23.44
CA ASP A 99 15.99 5.96 -24.48
C ASP A 99 16.98 7.01 -23.94
N GLY A 100 17.05 7.14 -22.61
CA GLY A 100 17.88 8.10 -21.90
C GLY A 100 17.26 9.48 -21.74
N GLU A 101 15.97 9.67 -22.08
CA GLU A 101 15.22 10.87 -21.67
C GLU A 101 15.17 10.94 -20.13
N VAL A 102 15.37 12.15 -19.60
CA VAL A 102 15.40 12.41 -18.17
C VAL A 102 14.38 13.46 -17.81
N THR A 103 13.43 13.09 -16.97
CA THR A 103 12.34 13.95 -16.47
C THR A 103 12.46 14.13 -14.97
N ILE A 104 12.11 15.33 -14.49
CA ILE A 104 12.04 15.62 -13.05
C ILE A 104 10.57 15.65 -12.66
N ASN A 105 10.20 14.78 -11.74
CA ASN A 105 8.85 14.66 -11.22
C ASN A 105 8.77 15.22 -9.80
N VAL A 106 7.62 15.83 -9.49
CA VAL A 106 7.33 16.37 -8.15
C VAL A 106 6.04 15.75 -7.65
N LEU A 107 6.15 14.91 -6.63
CA LEU A 107 5.02 14.33 -5.94
C LEU A 107 4.63 15.23 -4.78
N THR A 108 3.39 15.70 -4.75
CA THR A 108 2.86 16.49 -3.62
C THR A 108 2.22 15.58 -2.59
N ARG A 109 2.58 15.78 -1.32
CA ARG A 109 2.07 15.07 -0.16
C ARG A 109 0.83 15.80 0.34
N GLY A 110 -0.27 15.08 0.54
CA GLY A 110 -1.54 15.68 0.95
C GLY A 110 -2.52 15.95 -0.18
N THR A 111 -2.25 15.50 -1.42
CA THR A 111 -3.36 15.17 -2.33
C THR A 111 -4.01 13.88 -1.84
N GLU A 112 -4.78 14.00 -0.76
CA GLU A 112 -5.61 12.95 -0.20
C GLU A 112 -6.70 12.55 -1.20
N LEU A 113 -6.40 11.67 -2.15
CA LEU A 113 -7.39 10.85 -2.86
C LEU A 113 -6.64 9.57 -3.29
N ALA A 114 -6.75 8.40 -2.66
CA ALA A 114 -7.90 7.86 -1.94
C ALA A 114 -7.43 6.94 -0.81
N THR A 115 -7.92 7.17 0.41
CA THR A 115 -8.40 6.01 1.19
C THR A 115 -9.28 5.24 0.21
N TYR A 116 -8.92 4.01 -0.16
CA TYR A 116 -9.76 3.11 -0.97
C TYR A 116 -11.05 2.78 -0.21
N SER A 117 -11.86 3.80 -0.01
CA SER A 117 -13.21 3.77 0.44
C SER A 117 -13.98 4.39 -0.72
N SER A 118 -13.97 3.65 -1.83
CA SER A 118 -14.82 3.97 -2.97
C SER A 118 -16.23 4.19 -2.43
N ILE A 119 -16.83 5.34 -2.74
CA ILE A 119 -18.22 5.63 -2.39
C ILE A 119 -19.12 4.45 -2.81
N VAL A 120 -18.79 3.80 -3.93
CA VAL A 120 -19.44 2.59 -4.42
C VAL A 120 -19.31 1.42 -3.45
N LEU A 121 -18.11 1.20 -2.88
CA LEU A 121 -17.87 0.15 -1.88
C LEU A 121 -18.60 0.44 -0.57
N GLN A 122 -18.59 1.69 -0.09
CA GLN A 122 -19.36 2.07 1.10
C GLN A 122 -20.85 1.80 0.91
N TRP A 123 -21.42 2.22 -0.23
CA TRP A 123 -22.82 1.95 -0.54
C TRP A 123 -23.09 0.46 -0.70
N SER A 124 -22.17 -0.30 -1.30
CA SER A 124 -22.30 -1.75 -1.46
C SER A 124 -22.35 -2.48 -0.11
N VAL A 125 -21.52 -2.09 0.85
CA VAL A 125 -21.54 -2.64 2.21
C VAL A 125 -22.87 -2.32 2.91
N LEU A 126 -23.35 -1.08 2.83
CA LEU A 126 -24.63 -0.68 3.41
C LEU A 126 -25.81 -1.44 2.79
N LEU A 127 -25.80 -1.62 1.47
CA LEU A 127 -26.84 -2.33 0.72
C LEU A 127 -26.84 -3.82 1.10
N LEU A 128 -25.66 -4.43 1.25
CA LEU A 128 -25.52 -5.84 1.64
C LEU A 128 -26.00 -6.09 3.08
N ILE A 129 -25.72 -5.16 4.01
CA ILE A 129 -26.28 -5.20 5.36
C ILE A 129 -27.82 -5.14 5.31
N ALA A 130 -28.39 -4.19 4.57
CA ALA A 130 -29.84 -4.05 4.45
C ALA A 130 -30.51 -5.29 3.83
N LEU A 131 -29.93 -5.84 2.76
CA LEU A 131 -30.43 -7.08 2.13
C LEU A 131 -30.36 -8.28 3.08
N THR A 132 -29.32 -8.35 3.92
CA THR A 132 -29.19 -9.41 4.93
C THR A 132 -30.32 -9.34 5.95
N PHE A 133 -30.67 -8.13 6.42
CA PHE A 133 -31.82 -7.94 7.31
C PHE A 133 -33.14 -8.34 6.64
N ILE A 134 -33.36 -7.92 5.39
CA ILE A 134 -34.56 -8.30 4.63
C ILE A 134 -34.65 -9.81 4.47
N TYR A 135 -33.54 -10.47 4.12
CA TYR A 135 -33.47 -11.93 3.97
C TYR A 135 -33.81 -12.66 5.29
N ILE A 136 -33.28 -12.18 6.42
CA ILE A 136 -33.58 -12.76 7.73
C ILE A 136 -35.07 -12.62 8.04
N MET A 137 -35.67 -11.45 7.79
CA MET A 137 -37.11 -11.24 8.01
C MET A 137 -37.98 -12.15 7.14
N GLN A 138 -37.70 -12.21 5.83
CA GLN A 138 -38.42 -13.10 4.91
C GLN A 138 -38.36 -14.56 5.38
N ARG A 139 -37.18 -15.03 5.78
CA ARG A 139 -37.00 -16.38 6.27
C ARG A 139 -37.76 -16.65 7.58
N GLN A 140 -37.84 -15.68 8.47
CA GLN A 140 -38.63 -15.80 9.70
C GLN A 140 -40.13 -15.87 9.41
N ASP A 141 -40.62 -15.04 8.49
CA ASP A 141 -42.02 -15.04 8.08
C ASP A 141 -42.43 -16.35 7.39
N GLU A 142 -41.55 -16.91 6.54
CA GLU A 142 -41.77 -18.21 5.90
C GLU A 142 -41.86 -19.36 6.93
N VAL A 143 -40.96 -19.37 7.92
CA VAL A 143 -40.97 -20.38 9.00
C VAL A 143 -42.24 -20.25 9.84
N ARG A 144 -42.65 -19.03 10.17
CA ARG A 144 -43.86 -18.77 10.96
C ARG A 144 -45.13 -19.15 10.20
N SER A 145 -45.19 -18.82 8.91
CA SER A 145 -46.31 -19.21 8.03
C SER A 145 -46.43 -20.72 7.91
N LYS A 146 -45.30 -21.43 7.74
CA LYS A 146 -45.28 -22.90 7.68
C LYS A 146 -45.76 -23.57 8.96
N ASN A 147 -45.40 -23.02 10.13
CA ASN A 147 -45.86 -23.54 11.42
C ASN A 147 -47.38 -23.34 11.64
N ILE A 148 -47.93 -22.20 11.24
CA ILE A 148 -49.38 -21.94 11.30
C ILE A 148 -50.17 -22.91 10.40
N ILE A 149 -49.66 -23.18 9.20
CA ILE A 149 -50.30 -24.12 8.27
C ILE A 149 -50.24 -25.56 8.81
N HIS A 150 -49.14 -25.95 9.46
CA HIS A 150 -48.98 -27.26 10.07
C HIS A 150 -49.91 -27.48 11.28
N ASP A 151 -50.04 -26.49 12.16
CA ASP A 151 -50.93 -26.58 13.33
C ASP A 151 -52.42 -26.64 12.94
N ASN A 152 -52.83 -25.87 11.93
CA ASN A 152 -54.20 -25.94 11.40
C ASN A 152 -54.54 -27.29 10.74
N ALA A 153 -53.54 -28.01 10.21
CA ALA A 153 -53.76 -29.35 9.63
C ALA A 153 -53.96 -30.41 10.74
N LEU A 154 -53.28 -30.27 11.88
CA LEU A 154 -53.42 -31.18 13.03
C LEU A 154 -54.71 -30.98 13.83
N GLU A 155 -55.31 -29.78 13.82
CA GLU A 155 -56.63 -29.54 14.43
C GLU A 155 -57.81 -30.06 13.58
N SER A 156 -57.56 -30.56 12.37
CA SER A 156 -58.58 -31.01 11.41
C SER A 156 -58.71 -32.54 11.24
N GLU A 157 -57.97 -33.33 12.02
CA GLU A 157 -58.13 -34.79 12.19
C GLU A 157 -58.84 -35.13 13.52
#